data_AF-A0A6G3XEG5-F1
#
_entry.id   AF-A0A6G3XEG5-F1
#
_cell.length_a   1.000
_cell.length_b   1.000
_cell.length_c   1.000
_cell.angle_alpha   90.00
_cell.angle_beta   90.00
_cell.angle_gamma   90.00
#
_symmetry.space_group_name_H-M   'P 1'
#
loop_
_entity.id
_entity.type
_entity.pdbx_description
1 polymer ?
#
loop_
_entity_poly.entity_id
_entity_poly.type
_entity_poly.pdbx_seq_one_letter_code
_entity_poly.pdbx_strand_id
1 'polypeptide(L)'
;NKSELAVGYSTLYGDAVGAYGPIKDVYKSSVFRLAKWRNRAAEERGRTPPIPEASITKPPSAELRPGQVDTDSLPDYDVLDAILELYV
;
A
#
# COMPACT_ATOMS: atom_id res chain seq x y z
N ASN A 1 -4.86 -3.65 -0.35
CA ASN A 1 -3.72 -4.61 -0.52
C ASN A 1 -3.85 -5.70 0.55
N LYS A 2 -2.95 -6.69 0.64
CA LYS A 2 -3.12 -7.82 1.58
C LYS A 2 -3.19 -7.36 3.03
N SER A 3 -2.37 -6.40 3.42
CA SER A 3 -2.29 -5.88 4.79
C SER A 3 -3.62 -5.29 5.26
N GLU A 4 -4.21 -4.40 4.45
CA GLU A 4 -5.51 -3.78 4.73
C GLU A 4 -6.63 -4.81 4.77
N LEU A 5 -6.65 -5.75 3.81
CA LEU A 5 -7.70 -6.78 3.72
C LEU A 5 -7.63 -7.77 4.88
N ALA A 6 -6.42 -8.17 5.31
CA ALA A 6 -6.23 -9.16 6.36
C ALA A 6 -6.74 -8.69 7.72
N VAL A 7 -6.74 -7.38 7.98
CA VAL A 7 -7.23 -6.78 9.23
C VAL A 7 -8.59 -6.10 9.08
N GLY A 8 -9.22 -6.18 7.90
CA GLY A 8 -10.50 -5.52 7.63
C GLY A 8 -10.43 -3.99 7.63
N TYR A 9 -9.26 -3.40 7.37
CA TYR A 9 -9.09 -1.96 7.24
C TYR A 9 -9.57 -1.50 5.85
N SER A 10 -10.89 -1.58 5.67
CA SER A 10 -11.60 -1.25 4.44
C SER A 10 -13.07 -0.97 4.78
N THR A 11 -13.75 -0.20 3.94
CA THR A 11 -15.20 -0.05 4.02
C THR A 11 -15.86 -1.22 3.30
N LEU A 12 -16.67 -2.00 4.02
CA LEU A 12 -17.50 -3.04 3.40
C LEU A 12 -18.43 -2.39 2.36
N TYR A 13 -18.45 -2.95 1.16
CA TYR A 13 -19.13 -2.37 -0.01
C TYR A 13 -18.59 -1.01 -0.49
N GLY A 14 -17.39 -0.62 -0.05
CA GLY A 14 -16.66 0.58 -0.48
C GLY A 14 -15.42 0.24 -1.32
N ASP A 15 -14.25 0.60 -0.81
CA ASP A 15 -12.96 0.54 -1.51
C ASP A 15 -12.51 -0.89 -1.89
N ALA A 16 -12.96 -1.91 -1.16
CA ALA A 16 -12.67 -3.31 -1.51
C ALA A 16 -13.57 -3.87 -2.63
N VAL A 17 -14.56 -3.12 -3.12
CA VAL A 17 -15.47 -3.60 -4.17
C VAL A 17 -14.81 -3.49 -5.55
N GLY A 18 -14.79 -4.61 -6.27
CA GLY A 18 -14.35 -4.68 -7.66
C GLY A 18 -14.31 -6.11 -8.17
N ALA A 19 -14.12 -6.29 -9.48
CA ALA A 19 -14.01 -7.62 -10.07
C ALA A 19 -12.69 -8.32 -9.72
N TYR A 20 -11.57 -7.59 -9.80
CA TYR A 20 -10.24 -8.11 -9.50
C TYR A 20 -9.31 -7.01 -8.98
N GLY A 21 -8.65 -7.26 -7.86
CA GLY A 21 -7.62 -6.39 -7.30
C GLY A 21 -6.21 -6.94 -7.63
N PRO A 22 -5.45 -6.33 -8.56
CA PRO A 22 -4.15 -6.86 -9.00
C PRO A 22 -3.11 -6.99 -7.88
N ILE A 23 -3.26 -6.22 -6.80
CA ILE A 23 -2.38 -6.21 -5.63
C ILE A 23 -3.09 -6.70 -4.36
N LYS A 24 -4.22 -7.41 -4.49
CA LYS A 24 -5.02 -7.86 -3.34
C LYS A 24 -4.26 -8.80 -2.40
N ASP A 25 -3.29 -9.54 -2.93
CA ASP A 25 -2.47 -10.52 -2.20
C ASP A 25 -1.01 -10.06 -2.04
N VAL A 26 -0.75 -8.75 -2.13
CA VAL A 26 0.57 -8.16 -1.93
C VAL A 26 0.55 -7.34 -0.65
N TYR A 27 1.49 -7.57 0.27
CA TYR A 27 1.63 -6.76 1.49
C TYR A 27 1.98 -5.29 1.18
N LYS A 28 1.56 -4.34 2.01
CA LYS A 28 1.77 -2.91 1.80
C LYS A 28 3.25 -2.56 1.64
N SER A 29 4.11 -3.06 2.52
CA SER A 29 5.56 -2.92 2.43
C SER A 29 6.10 -3.38 1.06
N SER A 30 5.56 -4.48 0.53
CA SER A 30 5.91 -5.01 -0.79
C SER A 30 5.38 -4.15 -1.94
N VAL A 31 4.19 -3.53 -1.81
CA VAL A 31 3.70 -2.53 -2.78
C VAL A 31 4.64 -1.33 -2.85
N PHE A 32 5.11 -0.80 -1.71
CA PHE A 32 6.09 0.29 -1.68
C PHE A 32 7.44 -0.11 -2.29
N ARG A 33 7.95 -1.32 -1.98
CA ARG A 33 9.18 -1.85 -2.60
C ARG A 33 9.03 -1.98 -4.12
N LEU A 34 7.88 -2.47 -4.59
CA LEU A 34 7.56 -2.60 -6.03
C LEU A 34 7.50 -1.23 -6.71
N ALA A 35 6.89 -0.23 -6.08
CA ALA A 35 6.83 1.14 -6.61
C ALA A 35 8.23 1.74 -6.78
N LYS A 36 9.08 1.65 -5.75
CA LYS A 36 10.47 2.12 -5.80
C LYS A 36 11.28 1.38 -6.86
N TRP A 37 11.13 0.06 -6.97
CA TRP A 37 11.77 -0.74 -8.02
C TRP A 37 11.32 -0.30 -9.42
N ARG A 38 10.03 -0.06 -9.62
CA ARG A 38 9.46 0.33 -10.91
C ARG A 38 10.01 1.65 -11.42
N ASN A 39 10.20 2.62 -10.52
CA ASN A 39 10.83 3.90 -10.83
C ASN A 39 12.31 3.72 -11.20
N ARG A 40 13.11 3.03 -10.37
CA ARG A 40 14.52 2.75 -10.68
C ARG A 40 14.70 2.04 -12.03
N ALA A 41 13.87 1.05 -12.32
CA ALA A 41 13.93 0.31 -13.58
C ALA A 41 13.55 1.17 -14.80
N ALA A 42 12.80 2.26 -14.63
CA ALA A 42 12.53 3.22 -15.70
C ALA A 42 13.75 4.13 -15.92
N GLU A 43 14.36 4.63 -14.84
CA GLU A 43 15.56 5.48 -14.86
C GLU A 43 16.74 4.77 -15.52
N GLU A 44 17.00 3.52 -15.15
CA GLU A 44 18.04 2.66 -15.74
C GLU A 44 17.87 2.48 -17.25
N ARG A 45 16.65 2.65 -17.77
CA ARG A 45 16.33 2.56 -19.20
C ARG A 45 16.22 3.92 -19.89
N GLY A 46 16.59 5.01 -19.20
CA GLY A 46 16.48 6.38 -19.70
C GLY A 46 15.04 6.85 -19.88
N ARG A 47 14.08 6.29 -19.14
CA ARG A 47 12.65 6.64 -19.20
C ARG A 47 12.24 7.43 -17.97
N THR A 48 11.20 8.24 -18.12
CA THR A 48 10.57 8.93 -17.00
C THR A 48 9.99 7.93 -15.99
N PRO A 49 10.29 8.04 -14.68
CA PRO A 49 9.66 7.25 -13.64
C PRO A 49 8.13 7.36 -13.69
N PRO A 50 7.39 6.23 -13.76
CA PRO A 50 5.95 6.27 -13.94
C PRO A 50 5.17 6.59 -12.67
N ILE A 51 5.75 6.40 -11.47
CA ILE A 51 5.08 6.65 -10.19
C ILE A 51 5.60 7.97 -9.62
N PRO A 52 4.74 8.97 -9.36
CA PRO A 52 5.17 10.22 -8.74
C PRO A 52 5.82 10.00 -7.37
N GLU A 53 6.91 10.70 -7.08
CA GLU A 53 7.61 10.59 -5.79
C GLU A 53 6.71 10.94 -4.61
N ALA A 54 5.79 11.89 -4.79
CA ALA A 54 4.79 12.25 -3.79
C ALA A 54 3.86 11.08 -3.42
N SER A 55 3.60 10.14 -4.33
CA SER A 55 2.80 8.94 -4.05
C SER A 55 3.56 7.90 -3.21
N ILE A 56 4.90 7.99 -3.16
CA ILE A 56 5.78 7.08 -2.41
C ILE A 56 6.13 7.67 -1.04
N THR A 57 6.31 8.99 -0.96
CA THR A 57 6.72 9.69 0.26
C THR A 57 5.56 10.12 1.14
N LYS A 58 4.35 10.26 0.58
CA LYS A 58 3.15 10.56 1.37
C LYS A 58 2.82 9.39 2.32
N PRO A 59 2.57 9.66 3.61
CA PRO A 59 2.10 8.64 4.55
C PRO A 59 0.80 7.97 4.07
N PRO A 60 0.63 6.65 4.25
CA PRO A 60 -0.62 5.97 3.96
C PRO A 60 -1.80 6.60 4.71
N SER A 61 -2.90 6.82 3.99
CA SER A 61 -4.13 7.39 4.52
C SER A 61 -5.31 7.00 3.64
N ALA A 62 -6.48 6.78 4.24
CA ALA A 62 -7.76 6.68 3.55
C ALA A 62 -8.35 8.05 3.16
N GLU A 63 -7.80 9.15 3.68
CA GLU A 63 -8.19 10.54 3.35
C GLU A 63 -9.68 10.87 3.60
N LEU A 64 -10.31 10.18 4.56
CA LEU A 64 -11.72 10.38 4.91
C LEU A 64 -11.96 11.56 5.86
N ARG A 65 -10.91 12.07 6.51
CA ARG A 65 -10.93 13.27 7.35
C ARG A 65 -9.59 14.02 7.31
N PRO A 66 -9.55 15.33 7.61
CA PRO A 66 -8.30 16.10 7.66
C PRO A 66 -7.28 15.49 8.62
N GLY A 67 -6.04 15.36 8.15
CA GLY A 67 -4.91 14.86 8.96
C GLY A 67 -4.92 13.36 9.25
N GLN A 68 -5.85 12.58 8.68
CA GLN A 68 -5.89 11.13 8.87
C GLN A 68 -4.62 10.45 8.35
N VAL A 69 -4.12 9.49 9.12
CA VAL A 69 -3.12 8.50 8.68
C VAL A 69 -3.56 7.10 9.08
N ASP A 70 -3.10 6.07 8.38
CA ASP A 70 -3.46 4.68 8.69
C ASP A 70 -2.96 4.25 10.08
N THR A 71 -1.84 4.84 10.53
CA THR A 71 -1.24 4.60 11.85
C THR A 71 -2.06 5.16 13.01
N ASP A 72 -3.14 5.91 12.74
CA ASP A 72 -4.15 6.25 13.74
C ASP A 72 -4.91 5.01 14.25
N SER A 73 -4.89 3.91 13.50
CA SER A 73 -5.68 2.69 13.80
C SER A 73 -4.91 1.38 13.58
N LEU A 74 -3.82 1.41 12.82
CA LEU A 74 -2.96 0.26 12.56
C LEU A 74 -1.56 0.48 13.14
N PRO A 75 -0.80 -0.59 13.46
CA PRO A 75 0.64 -0.50 13.58
C PRO A 75 1.28 -0.02 12.26
N ASP A 76 2.53 0.44 12.33
CA ASP A 76 3.33 0.67 11.12
C ASP A 76 3.32 -0.58 10.22
N TYR A 77 3.24 -0.38 8.92
CA TYR A 77 3.10 -1.50 7.97
C TYR A 77 4.27 -2.50 8.04
N ASP A 78 5.49 -2.08 8.38
CA ASP A 78 6.60 -3.01 8.57
C ASP A 78 6.37 -3.98 9.74
N VAL A 79 5.70 -3.51 10.81
CA VAL A 79 5.32 -4.35 11.95
C VAL A 79 4.10 -5.19 11.62
N LEU A 80 3.06 -4.57 11.05
CA LEU A 80 1.84 -5.27 10.68
C LEU A 80 2.12 -6.40 9.67
N ASP A 81 2.88 -6.11 8.61
CA ASP A 81 3.19 -7.09 7.57
C ASP A 81 4.01 -8.25 8.13
N ALA A 82 4.97 -8.00 9.03
CA ALA A 82 5.73 -9.06 9.69
C ALA A 82 4.85 -9.99 10.54
N ILE A 83 3.85 -9.45 11.25
CA ILE A 83 2.88 -10.25 12.00
C ILE A 83 2.02 -11.08 11.03
N LEU A 84 1.52 -10.46 9.96
CA LEU A 84 0.67 -11.13 8.98
C LEU A 84 1.40 -12.23 8.22
N GLU A 85 2.68 -12.02 7.87
CA GLU A 85 3.52 -13.04 7.22
C GLU A 85 3.72 -14.30 8.08
N LEU A 86 3.70 -14.17 9.41
CA LEU A 86 3.81 -15.30 10.32
C LEU A 86 2.47 -16.01 10.60
N TYR A 87 1.35 -15.30 10.39
CA TYR A 87 0.02 -15.79 10.77
C TYR A 87 -0.80 -16.33 9.59
N VAL A 88 -0.67 -15.74 8.39
CA VAL A 88 -1.51 -16.01 7.20
C VAL A 88 -0.72 -16.72 6.11
#